data_AF-A0AA35X6U0-F1
#
_entry.id   AF-A0AA35X6U0-F1
#
_cell.length_a   1.000
_cell.length_b   1.000
_cell.length_c   1.000
_cell.angle_alpha   90.00
_cell.angle_beta   90.00
_cell.angle_gamma   90.00
#
_symmetry.space_group_name_H-M   'P 1'
#
loop_
_entity.id
_entity.type
_entity.pdbx_description
1 polymer ?
#
loop_
_entity_poly.entity_id
_entity_poly.type
_entity_poly.pdbx_seq_one_letter_code
_entity_poly.pdbx_strand_id
1 'polypeptide(L)'
;MAAKFFLSFRWYFGDLSHVKAEELLSRPGLRSGTFLVRKSSSCPGSFALSVLNQGKVFHYLIIGDSSGGVYVGLTSERKVLNTMEELVTYYRSGSNFLVCKLTDSCPKSSLVLRERLSSSGSDDMWYGIWTREGRKLPVHVRRLSPQLYSKTDVIHETDMTRQTVCSTGGPPARHAVKTDTSLSPYSRYLNTCTPFDNTCVPLCCFFTQHIV
;
A
#
# COMPACT_ATOMS: atom_id res chain seq x y z
N MET A 1 0.09 -14.38 -19.55
CA MET A 1 1.42 -13.71 -19.59
C MET A 1 1.39 -12.23 -19.19
N ALA A 2 0.33 -11.45 -19.44
CA ALA A 2 0.30 -9.99 -19.14
C ALA A 2 0.39 -9.61 -17.64
N ALA A 3 -0.12 -10.45 -16.72
CA ALA A 3 -0.16 -10.13 -15.28
C ALA A 3 1.24 -10.00 -14.63
N LYS A 4 2.29 -10.56 -15.23
CA LYS A 4 3.65 -10.57 -14.66
C LYS A 4 4.42 -9.28 -14.94
N PHE A 5 4.06 -8.53 -15.98
CA PHE A 5 4.79 -7.33 -16.41
C PHE A 5 4.40 -6.07 -15.60
N PHE A 6 3.16 -5.98 -15.13
CA PHE A 6 2.69 -4.80 -14.38
C PHE A 6 3.17 -4.75 -12.91
N LEU A 7 3.55 -5.90 -12.33
CA LEU A 7 3.87 -6.01 -10.89
C LEU A 7 5.17 -5.29 -10.50
N SER A 8 6.06 -5.01 -11.46
CA SER A 8 7.31 -4.28 -11.20
C SER A 8 7.11 -2.77 -11.06
N PHE A 9 5.99 -2.22 -11.57
CA PHE A 9 5.77 -0.78 -11.56
C PHE A 9 5.34 -0.28 -10.17
N ARG A 10 6.04 0.75 -9.68
CA ARG A 10 5.80 1.35 -8.36
C ARG A 10 4.40 1.97 -8.23
N TRP A 11 3.82 2.42 -9.33
CA TRP A 11 2.48 3.04 -9.39
C TRP A 11 1.33 2.04 -9.56
N TYR A 12 1.59 0.76 -9.85
CA TYR A 12 0.53 -0.24 -10.04
C TYR A 12 0.20 -0.98 -8.74
N PHE A 13 -1.06 -0.95 -8.31
CA PHE A 13 -1.53 -1.48 -7.02
C PHE A 13 -2.37 -2.74 -7.16
N GLY A 14 -2.50 -3.31 -8.36
CA GLY A 14 -3.22 -4.57 -8.54
C GLY A 14 -4.71 -4.42 -8.24
N ASP A 15 -5.25 -5.41 -7.52
CA ASP A 15 -6.65 -5.42 -7.08
C ASP A 15 -6.82 -4.54 -5.85
N LEU A 16 -7.07 -3.25 -6.10
CA LEU A 16 -7.27 -2.23 -5.08
C LEU A 16 -8.63 -1.58 -5.32
N SER A 17 -9.47 -1.52 -4.29
CA SER A 17 -10.76 -0.83 -4.37
C SER A 17 -10.58 0.69 -4.50
N HIS A 18 -11.59 1.37 -5.04
CA HIS A 18 -11.59 2.83 -5.09
C HIS A 18 -11.52 3.45 -3.70
N VAL A 19 -12.31 2.94 -2.73
CA VAL A 19 -12.27 3.36 -1.32
C VAL A 19 -10.86 3.26 -0.75
N LYS A 20 -10.14 2.15 -1.01
CA LYS A 20 -8.78 2.02 -0.50
C LYS A 20 -7.79 2.94 -1.21
N ALA A 21 -7.99 3.17 -2.50
CA ALA A 21 -7.19 4.16 -3.24
C ALA A 21 -7.39 5.57 -2.67
N GLU A 22 -8.62 5.94 -2.34
CA GLU A 22 -8.95 7.23 -1.71
C GLU A 22 -8.26 7.36 -0.34
N GLU A 23 -8.37 6.34 0.50
CA GLU A 23 -7.67 6.30 1.80
C GLU A 23 -6.16 6.49 1.65
N LEU A 24 -5.54 5.77 0.70
CA LEU A 24 -4.09 5.86 0.45
C LEU A 24 -3.66 7.21 -0.12
N LEU A 25 -4.49 7.85 -0.94
CA LEU A 25 -4.17 9.14 -1.56
C LEU A 25 -4.57 10.33 -0.67
N SER A 26 -5.44 10.13 0.31
CA SER A 26 -5.83 11.17 1.29
C SER A 26 -4.88 11.27 2.48
N ARG A 27 -3.79 10.49 2.48
CA ARG A 27 -2.77 10.54 3.53
C ARG A 27 -2.06 11.89 3.56
N PRO A 28 -1.75 12.42 4.76
CA PRO A 28 -1.08 13.70 4.90
C PRO A 28 0.31 13.68 4.24
N GLY A 29 0.72 14.84 3.69
CA GLY A 29 2.02 15.01 3.06
C GLY A 29 2.10 14.59 1.58
N LEU A 30 1.03 14.04 1.02
CA LEU A 30 0.93 13.80 -0.42
C LEU A 30 0.55 15.08 -1.17
N ARG A 31 1.16 15.30 -2.33
CA ARG A 31 0.98 16.51 -3.16
C ARG A 31 0.01 16.26 -4.30
N SER A 32 -0.60 17.33 -4.84
CA SER A 32 -1.36 17.25 -6.09
C SER A 32 -0.55 16.56 -7.19
N GLY A 33 -1.22 15.72 -7.98
CA GLY A 33 -0.62 14.86 -8.99
C GLY A 33 -0.14 13.51 -8.48
N THR A 34 -0.12 13.27 -7.16
CA THR A 34 0.20 11.93 -6.63
C THR A 34 -0.84 10.94 -7.12
N PHE A 35 -0.42 9.80 -7.66
CA PHE A 35 -1.33 8.87 -8.33
C PHE A 35 -1.02 7.40 -8.10
N LEU A 36 -1.99 6.55 -8.41
CA LEU A 36 -1.82 5.10 -8.54
C LEU A 36 -2.72 4.55 -9.64
N VAL A 37 -2.32 3.41 -10.22
CA VAL A 37 -3.13 2.62 -11.16
C VAL A 37 -3.55 1.33 -10.47
N ARG A 38 -4.81 0.95 -10.63
CA ARG A 38 -5.43 -0.24 -10.03
C ARG A 38 -6.35 -0.91 -11.04
N LYS A 39 -6.75 -2.15 -10.78
CA LYS A 39 -7.86 -2.77 -11.51
C LYS A 39 -9.14 -1.98 -11.27
N SER A 40 -9.97 -1.84 -12.31
CA SER A 40 -11.27 -1.21 -12.15
C SER A 40 -12.24 -2.16 -11.45
N SER A 41 -12.81 -1.71 -10.32
CA SER A 41 -13.85 -2.46 -9.59
C SER A 41 -15.21 -2.36 -10.28
N SER A 42 -15.45 -1.31 -11.07
CA SER A 42 -16.74 -1.06 -11.75
C SER A 42 -16.81 -1.62 -13.16
N CYS A 43 -15.65 -1.85 -13.81
CA CYS A 43 -15.60 -2.35 -15.18
C CYS A 43 -14.55 -3.48 -15.28
N PRO A 44 -15.00 -4.76 -15.23
CA PRO A 44 -14.12 -5.91 -15.34
C PRO A 44 -13.24 -5.86 -16.60
N GLY A 45 -11.96 -6.22 -16.47
CA GLY A 45 -10.99 -6.20 -17.57
C GLY A 45 -10.37 -4.82 -17.84
N SER A 46 -10.90 -3.75 -17.24
CA SER A 46 -10.34 -2.39 -17.34
C SER A 46 -9.49 -2.00 -16.13
N PHE A 47 -8.74 -0.91 -16.25
CA PHE A 47 -7.96 -0.33 -15.15
C PHE A 47 -8.54 1.02 -14.73
N ALA A 48 -8.10 1.55 -13.59
CA ALA A 48 -8.44 2.88 -13.13
C ALA A 48 -7.19 3.65 -12.69
N LEU A 49 -7.07 4.89 -13.16
CA LEU A 49 -6.09 5.86 -12.70
C LEU A 49 -6.72 6.68 -11.56
N SER A 50 -6.13 6.64 -10.38
CA SER A 50 -6.59 7.42 -9.22
C SER A 50 -5.57 8.52 -8.94
N VAL A 51 -6.01 9.78 -8.91
CA VAL A 51 -5.14 10.97 -8.83
C VAL A 51 -5.60 11.87 -7.69
N LEU A 52 -4.67 12.25 -6.81
CA LEU A 52 -4.89 13.28 -5.80
C LEU A 52 -4.76 14.67 -6.44
N ASN A 53 -5.75 15.54 -6.23
CA ASN A 53 -5.61 16.96 -6.49
C ASN A 53 -6.33 17.78 -5.41
N GLN A 54 -5.60 18.69 -4.77
CA GLN A 54 -6.14 19.64 -3.79
C GLN A 54 -6.99 18.95 -2.69
N GLY A 55 -6.49 17.84 -2.16
CA GLY A 55 -7.16 17.08 -1.09
C GLY A 55 -8.31 16.18 -1.54
N LYS A 56 -8.66 16.16 -2.83
CA LYS A 56 -9.68 15.28 -3.40
C LYS A 56 -9.06 14.26 -4.34
N VAL A 57 -9.60 13.04 -4.34
CA VAL A 57 -9.18 11.97 -5.22
C VAL A 57 -10.13 11.86 -6.41
N PHE A 58 -9.56 11.79 -7.61
CA PHE A 58 -10.26 11.67 -8.87
C PHE A 58 -9.94 10.32 -9.49
N HIS A 59 -10.95 9.63 -10.02
CA HIS A 59 -10.80 8.32 -10.66
C HIS A 59 -11.14 8.41 -12.14
N TYR A 60 -10.21 7.97 -12.97
CA TYR A 60 -10.38 7.91 -14.42
C TYR A 60 -10.32 6.45 -14.88
N LEU A 61 -11.24 6.05 -15.75
CA LEU A 61 -11.26 4.70 -16.31
C LEU A 61 -10.20 4.61 -17.42
N ILE A 62 -9.36 3.58 -17.37
CA ILE A 62 -8.40 3.26 -18.44
C ILE A 62 -8.95 2.04 -19.19
N ILE A 63 -9.19 2.23 -20.48
CA ILE A 63 -9.88 1.27 -21.34
C ILE A 63 -8.88 0.75 -22.38
N GLY A 64 -8.96 -0.55 -22.69
CA GLY A 64 -8.24 -1.14 -23.82
C GLY A 64 -8.84 -0.70 -25.16
N ASP A 65 -7.98 -0.47 -26.14
CA ASP A 65 -8.36 -0.18 -27.51
C ASP A 65 -8.34 -1.46 -28.36
N SER A 66 -9.13 -1.50 -29.44
CA SER A 66 -9.14 -2.64 -30.38
C SER A 66 -7.80 -2.81 -31.11
N SER A 67 -6.99 -1.75 -31.22
CA SER A 67 -5.62 -1.80 -31.73
C SER A 67 -4.63 -2.47 -30.77
N GLY A 68 -5.04 -2.80 -29.54
CA GLY A 68 -4.16 -3.34 -28.49
C GLY A 68 -3.54 -2.27 -27.58
N GLY A 69 -3.77 -0.99 -27.86
CA GLY A 69 -3.37 0.12 -27.00
C GLY A 69 -4.30 0.36 -25.80
N VAL A 70 -4.05 1.44 -25.07
CA VAL A 70 -4.83 1.91 -23.91
C VAL A 70 -5.08 3.41 -23.98
N TYR A 71 -6.19 3.86 -23.42
CA TYR A 71 -6.52 5.28 -23.30
C TYR A 71 -7.34 5.57 -22.04
N VAL A 72 -7.40 6.83 -21.63
CA VAL A 72 -8.27 7.27 -20.52
C VAL A 72 -9.65 7.64 -21.09
N GLY A 73 -10.68 6.95 -20.61
CA GLY A 73 -12.07 7.18 -21.01
C GLY A 73 -12.64 8.49 -20.45
N LEU A 74 -13.68 9.01 -21.12
CA LEU A 74 -14.42 10.23 -20.75
C LEU A 74 -13.56 11.52 -20.72
N THR A 75 -12.40 11.51 -21.38
CA THR A 75 -11.61 12.71 -21.66
C THR A 75 -12.09 13.36 -22.96
N SER A 76 -11.89 14.67 -23.10
CA SER A 76 -12.30 15.41 -24.31
C SER A 76 -11.57 14.97 -25.58
N GLU A 77 -10.36 14.41 -25.44
CA GLU A 77 -9.57 13.89 -26.54
C GLU A 77 -9.21 12.42 -26.30
N ARG A 78 -9.55 11.55 -27.25
CA ARG A 78 -9.15 10.14 -27.20
C ARG A 78 -7.73 9.97 -27.71
N LYS A 79 -6.77 9.99 -26.79
CA LYS A 79 -5.37 9.64 -27.07
C LYS A 79 -5.10 8.17 -26.75
N VAL A 80 -4.95 7.33 -27.78
CA VAL A 80 -4.53 5.92 -27.66
C VAL A 80 -3.01 5.83 -27.57
N LEU A 81 -2.52 5.04 -26.62
CA LEU A 81 -1.09 4.82 -26.33
C LEU A 81 -0.81 3.31 -26.30
N ASN A 82 0.39 2.88 -26.66
CA ASN A 82 0.64 1.46 -26.89
C ASN A 82 0.74 0.67 -25.58
N THR A 83 1.18 1.33 -24.51
CA THR A 83 1.39 0.69 -23.21
C THR A 83 0.91 1.57 -22.05
N MET A 84 0.67 0.96 -20.89
CA MET A 84 0.35 1.69 -19.66
C MET A 84 1.51 2.61 -19.22
N GLU A 85 2.76 2.24 -19.50
CA GLU A 85 3.93 3.05 -19.16
C GLU A 85 3.99 4.32 -20.00
N GLU A 86 3.71 4.21 -21.31
CA GLU A 86 3.53 5.37 -22.18
C GLU A 86 2.38 6.25 -21.70
N LEU A 87 1.26 5.67 -21.27
CA LEU A 87 0.14 6.40 -20.68
C LEU A 87 0.55 7.21 -19.45
N VAL A 88 1.24 6.59 -18.50
CA VAL A 88 1.73 7.30 -17.31
C VAL A 88 2.72 8.39 -17.71
N THR A 89 3.61 8.14 -18.67
CA THR A 89 4.60 9.11 -19.14
C THR A 89 3.93 10.32 -19.83
N TYR A 90 2.92 10.07 -20.65
CA TYR A 90 2.15 11.11 -21.32
C TYR A 90 1.42 12.03 -20.33
N TYR A 91 0.77 11.48 -19.30
CA TYR A 91 0.10 12.32 -18.30
C TYR A 91 1.06 12.91 -17.25
N ARG A 92 2.33 12.53 -17.25
CA ARG A 92 3.39 13.24 -16.51
C ARG A 92 3.88 14.48 -17.24
N SER A 93 3.90 14.47 -18.57
CA SER A 93 4.37 15.63 -19.36
C SER A 93 3.35 16.78 -19.37
N GLY A 94 2.05 16.48 -19.24
CA GLY A 94 0.99 17.47 -19.17
C GLY A 94 -0.29 16.92 -18.52
N SER A 95 -1.21 17.80 -18.13
CA SER A 95 -2.49 17.38 -17.56
C SER A 95 -3.38 16.70 -18.61
N ASN A 96 -3.36 17.18 -19.86
CA ASN A 96 -4.06 16.57 -21.01
C ASN A 96 -5.51 16.19 -20.65
N PHE A 97 -6.29 17.16 -20.16
CA PHE A 97 -7.69 17.00 -19.72
C PHE A 97 -7.91 16.20 -18.42
N LEU A 98 -6.86 15.75 -17.74
CA LEU A 98 -6.96 15.38 -16.33
C LEU A 98 -7.01 16.62 -15.44
N VAL A 99 -7.43 16.41 -14.18
CA VAL A 99 -7.51 17.47 -13.18
C VAL A 99 -6.15 18.13 -12.90
N CYS A 100 -5.06 17.38 -13.03
CA CYS A 100 -3.69 17.87 -12.95
C CYS A 100 -2.74 16.88 -13.63
N LYS A 101 -1.50 17.31 -13.93
CA LYS A 101 -0.46 16.40 -14.40
C LYS A 101 -0.07 15.41 -13.29
N LEU A 102 0.33 14.21 -13.68
CA LEU A 102 0.84 13.20 -12.77
C LEU A 102 2.22 13.61 -12.25
N THR A 103 2.47 13.35 -10.97
CA THR A 103 3.75 13.60 -10.31
C THR A 103 4.33 12.28 -9.80
N ASP A 104 4.29 12.10 -8.49
CA ASP A 104 4.85 10.97 -7.78
C ASP A 104 3.87 9.80 -7.72
N SER A 105 4.40 8.58 -7.76
CA SER A 105 3.59 7.39 -7.48
C SER A 105 3.23 7.35 -6.00
N CYS A 106 1.99 6.94 -5.70
CA CYS A 106 1.54 6.76 -4.32
C CYS A 106 2.50 5.80 -3.59
N PRO A 107 3.04 6.19 -2.41
CA PRO A 107 3.99 5.36 -1.69
C PRO A 107 3.33 4.07 -1.20
N LYS A 108 3.84 2.93 -1.69
CA LYS A 108 3.53 1.59 -1.18
C LYS A 108 4.19 1.41 0.19
N SER A 109 3.44 0.92 1.17
CA SER A 109 4.06 0.42 2.41
C SER A 109 4.83 -0.85 2.12
N SER A 110 6.05 -0.97 2.63
CA SER A 110 6.86 -2.17 2.45
C SER A 110 7.71 -2.45 3.68
N LEU A 111 7.96 -3.73 3.97
CA LEU A 111 8.90 -4.15 5.00
C LEU A 111 10.06 -4.89 4.35
N VAL A 112 11.29 -4.50 4.67
CA VAL A 112 12.49 -5.22 4.26
C VAL A 112 13.17 -5.76 5.51
N LEU A 113 13.13 -7.07 5.72
CA LEU A 113 13.91 -7.72 6.77
C LEU A 113 15.40 -7.69 6.37
N ARG A 114 16.27 -7.42 7.34
CA ARG A 114 17.71 -7.22 7.12
C ARG A 114 18.54 -8.24 7.88
N GLU A 115 18.37 -8.28 9.19
CA GLU A 115 19.22 -9.07 10.08
C GLU A 115 18.34 -9.92 11.00
N ARG A 116 18.74 -11.17 11.23
CA ARG A 116 18.10 -12.04 12.23
C ARG A 116 18.80 -11.80 13.57
N LEU A 117 18.04 -11.38 14.57
CA LEU A 117 18.54 -10.97 15.87
C LEU A 117 18.53 -12.10 16.90
N SER A 118 17.61 -13.05 16.76
CA SER A 118 17.58 -14.26 17.59
C SER A 118 17.14 -15.47 16.78
N SER A 119 17.74 -16.61 17.12
CA SER A 119 17.47 -17.90 16.48
C SER A 119 17.17 -19.03 17.46
N SER A 120 17.11 -18.73 18.77
CA SER A 120 17.11 -19.71 19.86
C SER A 120 15.73 -19.99 20.45
N GLY A 121 14.67 -19.93 19.63
CA GLY A 121 13.30 -20.21 20.05
C GLY A 121 12.43 -20.67 18.88
N SER A 122 11.15 -20.97 19.15
CA SER A 122 10.19 -21.33 18.11
C SER A 122 9.83 -20.17 17.18
N ASP A 123 10.01 -18.93 17.63
CA ASP A 123 9.82 -17.71 16.86
C ASP A 123 11.16 -16.99 16.65
N ASP A 124 11.33 -16.40 15.47
CA ASP A 124 12.55 -15.65 15.13
C ASP A 124 12.33 -14.15 15.25
N MET A 125 13.29 -13.46 15.85
CA MET A 125 13.32 -12.00 15.86
C MET A 125 14.20 -11.46 14.73
N TRP A 126 13.70 -10.45 14.02
CA TRP A 126 14.39 -9.82 12.90
C TRP A 126 14.47 -8.30 13.09
N TYR A 127 15.55 -7.69 12.63
CA TYR A 127 15.62 -6.25 12.34
C TYR A 127 15.23 -6.01 10.88
N GLY A 128 14.47 -4.96 10.62
CA GLY A 128 14.06 -4.59 9.28
C GLY A 128 13.76 -3.10 9.13
N ILE A 129 13.50 -2.69 7.89
CA ILE A 129 13.12 -1.33 7.53
C ILE A 129 11.68 -1.34 7.02
N TRP A 130 10.79 -0.67 7.75
CA TRP A 130 9.43 -0.41 7.33
C TRP A 130 9.37 0.91 6.58
N THR A 131 8.96 0.88 5.31
CA THR A 131 8.66 2.07 4.53
C THR A 131 7.18 2.38 4.67
N ARG A 132 6.82 3.57 5.17
CA ARG A 132 5.45 4.09 5.18
C ARG A 132 5.48 5.53 4.69
N GLU A 133 4.65 5.85 3.71
CA GLU A 133 4.52 7.24 3.20
C GLU A 133 5.89 7.82 2.78
N GLY A 134 6.78 6.98 2.23
CA GLY A 134 8.14 7.37 1.85
C GLY A 134 9.14 7.50 3.01
N ARG A 135 8.69 7.48 4.26
CA ARG A 135 9.55 7.43 5.46
C ARG A 135 10.03 6.00 5.70
N LYS A 136 11.33 5.85 5.98
CA LYS A 136 11.94 4.58 6.37
C LYS A 136 12.10 4.55 7.88
N LEU A 137 11.49 3.57 8.52
CA LEU A 137 11.50 3.39 9.97
C LEU A 137 12.20 2.07 10.31
N PRO A 138 13.24 2.09 11.16
CA PRO A 138 13.80 0.87 11.71
C PRO A 138 12.77 0.18 12.61
N VAL A 139 12.59 -1.12 12.41
CA VAL A 139 11.63 -1.93 13.19
C VAL A 139 12.25 -3.26 13.56
N HIS A 140 11.92 -3.76 14.74
CA HIS A 140 12.13 -5.16 15.08
C HIS A 140 10.86 -5.95 14.81
N VAL A 141 10.97 -7.05 14.09
CA VAL A 141 9.87 -7.89 13.59
C VAL A 141 9.94 -9.28 14.19
N ARG A 142 8.89 -9.71 14.92
CA ARG A 142 8.74 -11.10 15.36
C ARG A 142 8.10 -11.92 14.24
N ARG A 143 8.79 -12.96 13.78
CA ARG A 143 8.29 -13.92 12.79
C ARG A 143 7.80 -15.17 13.52
N LEU A 144 6.47 -15.34 13.56
CA LEU A 144 5.81 -16.45 14.23
C LEU A 144 5.93 -17.75 13.44
N SER A 145 6.12 -18.87 14.15
CA SER A 145 6.11 -20.20 13.53
C SER A 145 4.71 -20.61 13.09
N PRO A 146 4.50 -21.00 11.82
CA PRO A 146 3.21 -21.50 11.33
C PRO A 146 2.76 -22.80 12.01
N GLN A 147 3.66 -23.50 12.71
CA GLN A 147 3.34 -24.76 13.40
C GLN A 147 2.68 -24.52 14.75
N LEU A 148 2.84 -23.33 15.33
CA LEU A 148 2.35 -22.97 16.66
C LEU A 148 1.20 -21.96 16.62
N TYR A 149 1.11 -21.17 15.56
CA TYR A 149 0.13 -20.09 15.43
C TYR A 149 -0.71 -20.25 14.17
N SER A 150 -2.02 -20.30 14.33
CA SER A 150 -2.94 -20.13 13.20
C SER A 150 -3.12 -18.65 12.86
N LYS A 151 -3.60 -18.39 11.64
CA LYS A 151 -3.96 -17.04 11.20
C LYS A 151 -4.95 -16.35 12.14
N THR A 152 -5.90 -17.10 12.70
CA THR A 152 -6.94 -16.58 13.60
C THR A 152 -6.35 -16.26 14.98
N ASP A 153 -5.47 -17.10 15.50
CA ASP A 153 -4.80 -16.85 16.78
C ASP A 153 -4.02 -15.54 16.74
N VAL A 154 -3.31 -15.29 15.63
CA VAL A 154 -2.54 -14.06 15.49
C VAL A 154 -3.44 -12.83 15.36
N ILE A 155 -4.55 -12.91 14.62
CA ILE A 155 -5.51 -11.81 14.53
C ILE A 155 -6.08 -11.51 15.92
N HIS A 156 -6.51 -12.54 16.65
CA HIS A 156 -7.09 -12.40 17.99
C HIS A 156 -6.08 -11.83 19.00
N GLU A 157 -4.84 -12.32 19.05
CA GLU A 157 -3.78 -11.78 19.90
C GLU A 157 -3.50 -10.31 19.58
N THR A 158 -3.49 -9.95 18.29
CA THR A 158 -3.30 -8.57 17.82
C THR A 158 -4.46 -7.67 18.26
N ASP A 159 -5.70 -8.13 18.12
CA ASP A 159 -6.90 -7.37 18.46
C ASP A 159 -7.04 -7.18 19.98
N MET A 160 -6.77 -8.23 20.77
CA MET A 160 -6.76 -8.13 22.24
C MET A 160 -5.69 -7.17 22.75
N THR A 161 -4.49 -7.23 22.16
CA THR A 161 -3.39 -6.32 22.51
C THR A 161 -3.77 -4.87 22.18
N ARG A 162 -4.46 -4.64 21.05
CA ARG A 162 -4.94 -3.32 20.66
C ARG A 162 -6.01 -2.77 21.61
N GLN A 163 -6.98 -3.58 22.02
CA GLN A 163 -8.04 -3.15 22.92
C GLN A 163 -7.50 -2.81 24.32
N THR A 164 -6.56 -3.58 24.83
CA THR A 164 -5.94 -3.37 26.16
C THR A 164 -5.21 -2.02 26.26
N VAL A 165 -4.58 -1.59 25.16
CA VAL A 165 -3.89 -0.29 25.06
C VAL A 165 -4.87 0.89 25.09
N CYS A 166 -6.02 0.77 24.42
CA CYS A 166 -7.02 1.84 24.39
C CYS A 166 -7.65 2.08 25.78
N SER A 167 -7.77 1.06 26.62
CA SER A 167 -8.47 1.13 27.90
C SER A 167 -7.61 1.64 29.07
N THR A 168 -6.28 1.55 28.96
CA THR A 168 -5.37 1.81 30.09
C THR A 168 -4.69 3.19 30.05
N GLY A 169 -4.92 4.00 29.01
CA GLY A 169 -4.33 5.34 28.88
C GLY A 169 -2.79 5.37 28.83
N GLY A 170 -2.14 4.20 28.80
CA GLY A 170 -0.68 4.05 28.75
C GLY A 170 -0.11 4.29 27.34
N PRO A 171 1.22 4.44 27.21
CA PRO A 171 1.85 4.64 25.92
C PRO A 171 1.52 3.44 25.00
N PRO A 172 1.18 3.71 23.74
CA PRO A 172 0.62 2.70 22.86
C PRO A 172 1.60 1.55 22.59
N ALA A 173 1.13 0.30 22.79
CA ALA A 173 1.94 -0.89 22.59
C ALA A 173 2.26 -1.13 21.11
N ARG A 174 3.33 -1.92 20.92
CA ARG A 174 4.12 -2.12 19.72
C ARG A 174 3.28 -2.80 18.62
N HIS A 175 3.16 -2.17 17.45
CA HIS A 175 2.13 -2.46 16.45
C HIS A 175 2.44 -3.67 15.56
N ALA A 176 1.44 -4.46 15.22
CA ALA A 176 1.49 -5.45 14.16
C ALA A 176 1.38 -4.82 12.77
N VAL A 177 2.15 -5.36 11.83
CA VAL A 177 2.24 -5.01 10.43
C VAL A 177 1.85 -6.24 9.61
N LYS A 178 0.86 -6.08 8.72
CA LYS A 178 0.53 -7.05 7.68
C LYS A 178 1.31 -6.68 6.42
N THR A 179 2.25 -7.52 6.00
CA THR A 179 2.91 -7.37 4.68
C THR A 179 2.20 -8.26 3.68
N ASP A 180 1.64 -7.64 2.64
CA ASP A 180 1.17 -8.35 1.45
C ASP A 180 2.38 -8.73 0.60
N THR A 181 2.83 -9.98 0.72
CA THR A 181 3.68 -10.61 -0.29
C THR A 181 2.77 -11.29 -1.30
N SER A 182 2.41 -10.56 -2.36
CA SER A 182 1.84 -11.17 -3.56
C SER A 182 2.83 -12.21 -4.09
N LEU A 183 2.36 -13.47 -4.18
CA LEU A 183 3.02 -14.73 -4.55
C LEU A 183 3.51 -15.58 -3.35
N SER A 184 2.64 -16.48 -2.85
CA SER A 184 2.94 -17.81 -2.22
C SER A 184 2.05 -18.12 -0.97
N PRO A 185 1.67 -19.39 -0.68
CA PRO A 185 0.59 -19.78 0.24
C PRO A 185 0.80 -19.54 1.75
N TYR A 186 1.85 -18.85 2.16
CA TYR A 186 2.16 -18.64 3.58
C TYR A 186 1.92 -17.18 3.98
N SER A 187 0.70 -16.89 4.45
CA SER A 187 0.39 -15.61 5.10
C SER A 187 1.20 -15.45 6.39
N ARG A 188 2.15 -14.50 6.43
CA ARG A 188 2.93 -14.16 7.62
C ARG A 188 2.42 -12.88 8.27
N TYR A 189 2.22 -12.93 9.58
CA TYR A 189 1.91 -11.79 10.44
C TYR A 189 3.19 -11.37 11.17
N LEU A 190 3.41 -10.06 11.33
CA LEU A 190 4.66 -9.50 11.84
C LEU A 190 4.36 -8.45 12.92
N ASN A 191 4.87 -8.61 14.14
CA ASN A 191 4.76 -7.59 15.19
C ASN A 191 5.99 -6.67 15.17
N THR A 192 5.80 -5.35 15.05
CA THR A 192 6.86 -4.33 14.96
C THR A 192 7.06 -3.54 16.25
N CYS A 193 8.32 -3.36 16.65
CA CYS A 193 8.75 -2.55 17.79
C CYS A 193 9.72 -1.44 17.33
N THR A 194 9.53 -0.18 17.75
CA THR A 194 10.50 0.93 17.57
C THR A 194 11.34 1.15 18.84
N PRO A 195 12.59 1.68 18.76
CA PRO A 195 13.42 1.92 19.93
C PRO A 195 12.99 3.17 20.72
N PHE A 196 13.29 3.12 22.02
CA PHE A 196 13.10 4.14 23.06
C PHE A 196 14.01 5.37 22.85
N ASP A 197 13.48 6.59 23.00
CA ASP A 197 14.13 7.59 23.84
C ASP A 197 13.15 8.64 24.40
N ASN A 198 13.45 9.11 25.60
CA ASN A 198 12.57 9.89 26.47
C ASN A 198 12.41 11.35 26.01
N THR A 199 11.26 11.70 25.41
CA THR A 199 10.49 12.96 25.56
C THR A 199 9.59 13.17 24.34
N CYS A 200 8.31 13.40 24.60
CA CYS A 200 7.28 13.87 23.65
C CYS A 200 6.85 12.91 22.51
N VAL A 201 5.55 12.60 22.53
CA VAL A 201 4.72 11.92 21.50
C VAL A 201 4.94 12.54 20.10
N PRO A 202 4.80 11.76 19.00
CA PRO A 202 3.49 11.73 18.35
C PRO A 202 3.09 10.41 17.64
N LEU A 203 1.77 10.16 17.67
CA LEU A 203 0.96 9.44 16.67
C LEU A 203 1.25 7.95 16.42
N CYS A 204 0.55 7.11 17.18
CA CYS A 204 0.24 5.76 16.73
C CYS A 204 -0.73 5.77 15.55
N CYS A 205 -0.25 5.31 14.40
CA CYS A 205 -1.13 4.96 13.30
C CYS A 205 -1.59 3.51 13.50
N PHE A 206 -2.75 3.36 14.15
CA PHE A 206 -3.52 2.13 14.08
C PHE A 206 -4.14 2.02 12.69
N PHE A 207 -3.72 1.04 11.90
CA PHE A 207 -4.49 0.59 10.74
C PHE A 207 -4.47 -0.94 10.70
N THR A 208 -5.53 -1.58 11.21
CA THR A 208 -5.96 -2.87 10.68
C THR A 208 -6.76 -2.58 9.42
N GLN A 209 -6.25 -2.94 8.26
CA GLN A 209 -7.14 -3.16 7.13
C GLN A 209 -7.82 -4.51 7.32
N HIS A 210 -9.11 -4.46 7.63
CA HIS A 210 -10.02 -5.53 7.25
C HIS A 210 -9.94 -5.66 5.72
N ILE A 211 -9.51 -6.82 5.26
CA ILE A 211 -9.77 -7.28 3.90
C ILE A 211 -10.81 -8.39 4.12
N VAL A 212 -12.05 -8.10 3.73
CA VAL A 212 -13.03 -9.14 3.38
C VAL A 212 -12.61 -9.68 2.02
#